data_AF-A0A653BUE6-F1
#
_entry.id   AF-A0A653BUE6-F1
#
_cell.length_a   1.000
_cell.length_b   1.000
_cell.length_c   1.000
_cell.angle_alpha   90.00
_cell.angle_beta   90.00
_cell.angle_gamma   90.00
#
_symmetry.space_group_name_H-M   'P 1'
#
loop_
_entity.id
_entity.type
_entity.pdbx_description
1 polymer ?
#
loop_
_entity_poly.entity_id
_entity_poly.type
_entity_poly.pdbx_seq_one_letter_code
_entity_poly.pdbx_strand_id
1 'polypeptide(L)'
;QFWAAYVPCDSQHKDAVQLTLEQIDVIRRLTEQYHPRLILSEIKSAHKQQQMCSLIGVEGGHSLADSLAVLRTLYHVGVRYLTLTSTCNTPWADCSHADMPGRKSEHGGLTNFGKMVIKEMNRIGMIVDLSHVSVSTMRDALDVSKAPVIFSHSSAHALCNSTRNVPDDTLRKLALNRGVIMVNFYSLFLTCKEVSTIADAVGE
;
A
#
# COMPACT_ATOMS: atom_id res chain seq x y z
N GLN A 1 7.40 9.17 8.82
CA GLN A 1 7.53 8.84 7.40
C GLN A 1 7.42 7.34 7.22
N PHE A 2 6.54 6.89 6.33
CA PHE A 2 6.66 5.55 5.77
C PHE A 2 7.55 5.63 4.52
N TRP A 3 8.65 4.90 4.52
CA TRP A 3 9.52 4.75 3.36
C TRP A 3 9.04 3.54 2.57
N ALA A 4 8.74 3.74 1.29
CA ALA A 4 8.29 2.67 0.41
C ALA A 4 9.50 1.83 -0.04
N ALA A 5 9.52 0.56 0.36
CA ALA A 5 10.37 -0.47 -0.22
C ALA A 5 9.69 -1.01 -1.48
N TYR A 6 9.69 -0.18 -2.52
CA TYR A 6 9.12 -0.50 -3.84
C TYR A 6 10.11 -1.28 -4.69
N VAL A 7 9.61 -2.26 -5.46
CA VAL A 7 10.35 -2.97 -6.50
C VAL A 7 9.53 -3.05 -7.81
N PRO A 8 10.16 -2.92 -8.99
CA PRO A 8 9.45 -2.93 -10.27
C PRO A 8 8.66 -4.23 -10.53
N CYS A 9 7.50 -4.12 -11.17
CA CYS A 9 6.67 -5.26 -11.54
C CYS A 9 7.39 -6.33 -12.40
N ASP A 10 8.36 -5.93 -13.21
CA ASP A 10 9.15 -6.83 -14.06
C ASP A 10 10.03 -7.82 -13.27
N SER A 11 10.20 -7.59 -11.96
CA SER A 11 10.89 -8.48 -11.03
C SER A 11 10.00 -9.62 -10.49
N GLN A 12 8.68 -9.56 -10.72
CA GLN A 12 7.76 -10.62 -10.32
C GLN A 12 8.16 -11.94 -11.02
N HIS A 13 8.15 -13.03 -10.25
CA HIS A 13 8.67 -14.36 -10.65
C HIS A 13 10.18 -14.40 -10.98
N LYS A 14 10.94 -13.36 -10.61
CA LYS A 14 12.39 -13.28 -10.74
C LYS A 14 13.01 -13.00 -9.37
N ASP A 15 13.47 -11.77 -9.16
CA ASP A 15 14.30 -11.30 -8.05
C ASP A 15 13.54 -10.33 -7.10
N ALA A 16 12.20 -10.24 -7.20
CA ALA A 16 11.38 -9.34 -6.38
C ALA A 16 11.67 -9.44 -4.87
N VAL A 17 11.86 -10.66 -4.33
CA VAL A 17 12.16 -10.86 -2.90
C VAL A 17 13.53 -10.29 -2.55
N GLN A 18 14.54 -10.53 -3.38
CA GLN A 18 15.89 -10.00 -3.17
C GLN A 18 15.88 -8.48 -3.20
N LEU A 19 15.32 -7.88 -4.26
CA LEU A 19 15.23 -6.42 -4.39
C LEU A 19 14.47 -5.80 -3.21
N THR A 20 13.43 -6.47 -2.71
CA THR A 20 12.67 -5.98 -1.54
C THR A 20 13.55 -5.93 -0.29
N LEU A 21 14.36 -6.97 -0.06
CA LEU A 21 15.30 -7.00 1.06
C LEU A 21 16.39 -5.93 0.93
N GLU A 22 16.90 -5.68 -0.28
CA GLU A 22 17.87 -4.61 -0.55
C GLU A 22 17.28 -3.21 -0.29
N GLN A 23 16.01 -2.99 -0.65
CA GLN A 23 15.31 -1.74 -0.37
C GLN A 23 15.08 -1.54 1.15
N ILE A 24 14.72 -2.61 1.86
CA ILE A 24 14.61 -2.60 3.33
C ILE A 24 15.97 -2.27 3.97
N ASP A 25 17.05 -2.88 3.49
CA ASP A 25 18.42 -2.61 3.95
C ASP A 25 18.81 -1.14 3.74
N VAL A 26 18.57 -0.59 2.54
CA VAL A 26 18.81 0.84 2.24
C VAL A 26 18.07 1.74 3.22
N ILE A 27 16.80 1.48 3.50
CA ILE A 27 16.01 2.29 4.44
C ILE A 27 16.61 2.22 5.84
N ARG A 28 17.05 1.04 6.29
CA ARG A 28 17.69 0.87 7.61
C ARG A 28 19.01 1.63 7.70
N ARG A 29 19.91 1.44 6.73
CA ARG A 29 21.19 2.15 6.68
C ARG A 29 21.01 3.66 6.59
N LEU A 30 20.00 4.13 5.86
CA LEU A 30 19.64 5.55 5.84
C LEU A 30 19.31 6.05 7.25
N THR A 31 18.46 5.33 8.00
CA THR A 31 18.11 5.74 9.37
C THR A 31 19.28 5.67 10.35
N GLU A 32 20.18 4.69 10.18
CA GLU A 32 21.39 4.57 10.99
C GLU A 32 22.37 5.71 10.72
N GLN A 33 22.60 6.05 9.44
CA GLN A 33 23.49 7.14 9.03
C GLN A 33 23.05 8.50 9.56
N TYR A 34 21.73 8.75 9.60
CA TYR A 34 21.17 10.04 10.04
C TYR A 34 20.59 10.01 11.46
N HIS A 35 20.97 9.01 12.27
CA HIS A 35 20.60 8.96 13.68
C HIS A 35 21.26 10.12 14.47
N PRO A 36 20.57 10.79 15.42
CA PRO A 36 19.22 10.51 15.92
C PRO A 36 18.08 11.22 15.18
N ARG A 37 18.37 11.96 14.09
CA ARG A 37 17.35 12.75 13.38
C ARG A 37 16.29 11.87 12.71
N LEU A 38 16.72 10.77 12.10
CA LEU A 38 15.86 9.70 11.61
C LEU A 38 15.96 8.50 12.55
N ILE A 39 14.83 7.89 12.91
CA ILE A 39 14.83 6.74 13.82
C ILE A 39 13.77 5.70 13.43
N LEU A 40 14.14 4.42 13.45
CA LEU A 40 13.20 3.30 13.41
C LEU A 40 12.74 3.00 14.85
N SER A 41 11.69 3.67 15.30
CA SER A 41 11.14 3.48 16.64
C SER A 41 9.62 3.67 16.67
N GLU A 42 9.05 3.63 17.87
CA GLU A 42 7.62 3.90 18.07
C GLU A 42 7.32 5.39 17.79
N ILE A 43 6.23 5.63 17.04
CA ILE A 43 5.88 6.95 16.50
C ILE A 43 5.74 8.00 17.60
N LYS A 44 5.02 7.71 18.69
CA LYS A 44 4.78 8.67 19.77
C LYS A 44 6.07 9.00 20.53
N SER A 45 6.93 8.01 20.76
CA SER A 45 8.25 8.22 21.37
C SER A 45 9.14 9.10 20.51
N ALA A 46 9.29 8.81 19.22
CA ALA A 46 10.06 9.63 18.28
C ALA A 46 9.52 11.06 18.22
N HIS A 47 8.18 11.21 18.15
CA HIS A 47 7.54 12.52 18.13
C HIS A 47 7.81 13.32 19.41
N LYS A 48 7.72 12.70 20.59
CA LYS A 48 8.05 13.33 21.88
C LYS A 48 9.52 13.78 21.94
N GLN A 49 10.41 13.06 21.26
CA GLN A 49 11.84 13.38 21.16
C GLN A 49 12.17 14.34 20.01
N GLN A 50 11.18 14.87 19.30
CA GLN A 50 11.34 15.74 18.13
C GLN A 50 12.19 15.10 17.01
N GLN A 51 12.12 13.78 16.88
CA GLN A 51 12.77 12.99 15.85
C GLN A 51 11.79 12.62 14.74
N MET A 52 12.30 12.43 13.52
CA MET A 52 11.50 11.86 12.44
C MET A 52 11.43 10.34 12.58
N CYS A 53 10.26 9.85 12.98
CA CYS A 53 9.97 8.41 12.97
C CYS A 53 9.98 7.90 11.51
N SER A 54 10.82 6.91 11.25
CA SER A 54 10.89 6.16 10.01
C SER A 54 10.19 4.82 10.20
N LEU A 55 9.42 4.41 9.21
CA LEU A 55 8.73 3.12 9.15
C LEU A 55 8.89 2.57 7.74
N ILE A 56 8.74 1.25 7.59
CA ILE A 56 8.91 0.58 6.30
C ILE A 56 7.56 0.04 5.85
N GLY A 57 7.20 0.33 4.61
CA GLY A 57 6.09 -0.32 3.94
C GLY A 57 6.54 -0.89 2.60
N VAL A 58 6.09 -2.10 2.27
CA VAL A 58 6.43 -2.74 1.00
C VAL A 58 5.33 -2.45 0.00
N GLU A 59 5.72 -1.96 -1.18
CA GLU A 59 4.78 -1.59 -2.24
C GLU A 59 4.73 -2.68 -3.32
N GLY A 60 3.76 -3.59 -3.20
CA GLY A 60 3.49 -4.64 -4.17
C GLY A 60 3.56 -6.05 -3.56
N GLY A 61 2.47 -6.81 -3.70
CA GLY A 61 2.38 -8.18 -3.19
C GLY A 61 3.30 -9.17 -3.92
N HIS A 62 3.82 -8.82 -5.11
CA HIS A 62 4.80 -9.64 -5.83
C HIS A 62 6.11 -9.83 -5.04
N SER A 63 6.41 -8.91 -4.11
CA SER A 63 7.49 -9.05 -3.14
C SER A 63 7.36 -10.26 -2.22
N LEU A 64 6.18 -10.89 -2.14
CA LEU A 64 5.98 -12.11 -1.34
C LEU A 64 6.38 -13.39 -2.07
N ALA A 65 6.50 -13.36 -3.41
CA ALA A 65 6.61 -14.56 -4.23
C ALA A 65 5.63 -15.68 -3.78
N ASP A 66 4.36 -15.29 -3.58
CA ASP A 66 3.25 -16.16 -3.13
C ASP A 66 3.52 -16.94 -1.83
N SER A 67 4.35 -16.40 -0.94
CA SER A 67 4.78 -17.06 0.29
C SER A 67 4.38 -16.30 1.55
N LEU A 68 3.53 -16.94 2.38
CA LEU A 68 3.23 -16.45 3.73
C LEU A 68 4.48 -16.48 4.64
N ALA A 69 5.46 -17.32 4.34
CA ALA A 69 6.73 -17.31 5.07
C ALA A 69 7.51 -16.03 4.78
N VAL A 70 7.57 -15.60 3.52
CA VAL A 70 8.18 -14.31 3.14
C VAL A 70 7.44 -13.16 3.80
N LEU A 71 6.09 -13.15 3.78
CA LEU A 71 5.28 -12.15 4.48
C LEU A 71 5.67 -12.00 5.97
N ARG A 72 5.78 -13.13 6.68
CA ARG A 72 6.21 -13.13 8.08
C ARG A 72 7.64 -12.64 8.22
N THR A 73 8.56 -13.06 7.36
CA THR A 73 9.96 -12.60 7.39
C THR A 73 10.03 -11.08 7.22
N LEU A 74 9.30 -10.52 6.25
CA LEU A 74 9.21 -9.07 6.03
C LEU A 74 8.74 -8.33 7.29
N TYR A 75 7.72 -8.86 7.97
CA TYR A 75 7.26 -8.31 9.25
C TYR A 75 8.36 -8.29 10.33
N HIS A 76 9.12 -9.40 10.45
CA HIS A 76 10.20 -9.54 11.44
C HIS A 76 11.37 -8.59 11.16
N VAL A 77 11.65 -8.27 9.88
CA VAL A 77 12.70 -7.31 9.50
C VAL A 77 12.25 -5.85 9.51
N GLY A 78 11.03 -5.56 9.98
CA GLY A 78 10.58 -4.20 10.28
C GLY A 78 9.47 -3.64 9.39
N VAL A 79 8.96 -4.41 8.42
CA VAL A 79 7.85 -3.97 7.56
C VAL A 79 6.55 -3.89 8.38
N ARG A 80 5.78 -2.81 8.18
CA ARG A 80 4.54 -2.54 8.93
C ARG A 80 3.30 -2.38 8.07
N TYR A 81 3.43 -2.15 6.77
CA TYR A 81 2.33 -2.34 5.81
C TYR A 81 2.80 -3.09 4.57
N LEU A 82 1.85 -3.70 3.86
CA LEU A 82 2.04 -4.22 2.51
C LEU A 82 0.93 -3.69 1.61
N THR A 83 1.30 -3.05 0.50
CA THR A 83 0.41 -2.73 -0.62
C THR A 83 0.16 -4.01 -1.41
N LEU A 84 -1.11 -4.44 -1.51
CA LEU A 84 -1.43 -5.79 -2.02
C LEU A 84 -0.99 -6.02 -3.47
N THR A 85 -0.98 -4.97 -4.29
CA THR A 85 -0.48 -4.97 -5.66
C THR A 85 0.33 -3.71 -5.92
N SER A 86 1.11 -3.66 -7.01
CA SER A 86 1.60 -2.40 -7.58
C SER A 86 0.85 -2.16 -8.90
N THR A 87 1.49 -1.70 -9.96
CA THR A 87 0.89 -1.53 -11.30
C THR A 87 0.74 -2.85 -12.09
N CYS A 88 0.83 -3.98 -11.41
CA CYS A 88 0.68 -5.33 -11.93
C CYS A 88 -0.14 -6.20 -10.97
N ASN A 89 -0.85 -7.18 -11.53
CA ASN A 89 -1.51 -8.22 -10.76
C ASN A 89 -0.46 -9.11 -10.07
N THR A 90 -0.83 -9.65 -8.92
CA THR A 90 -0.19 -10.85 -8.37
C THR A 90 -1.05 -12.06 -8.73
N PRO A 91 -0.56 -13.31 -8.54
CA PRO A 91 -1.39 -14.51 -8.69
C PRO A 91 -2.60 -14.60 -7.75
N TRP A 92 -2.79 -13.62 -6.86
CA TRP A 92 -3.82 -13.63 -5.83
C TRP A 92 -4.57 -12.31 -5.62
N ALA A 93 -4.23 -11.25 -6.36
CA ALA A 93 -4.90 -9.95 -6.30
C ALA A 93 -4.82 -9.19 -7.63
N ASP A 94 -5.94 -8.58 -8.03
CA ASP A 94 -6.01 -7.68 -9.18
C ASP A 94 -5.59 -6.24 -8.83
N CYS A 95 -4.73 -5.64 -9.65
CA CYS A 95 -4.35 -4.23 -9.59
C CYS A 95 -5.35 -3.32 -10.33
N SER A 96 -5.23 -2.01 -10.15
CA SER A 96 -6.14 -1.00 -10.70
C SER A 96 -6.18 -0.93 -12.23
N HIS A 97 -5.24 -1.56 -12.92
CA HIS A 97 -5.31 -1.72 -14.38
C HIS A 97 -6.49 -2.60 -14.80
N ALA A 98 -6.99 -3.48 -13.93
CA ALA A 98 -8.18 -4.29 -14.19
C ALA A 98 -9.46 -3.43 -14.37
N ASP A 99 -9.47 -2.21 -13.83
CA ASP A 99 -10.60 -1.28 -13.93
C ASP A 99 -10.52 -0.36 -15.17
N MET A 100 -9.45 -0.46 -15.98
CA MET A 100 -9.32 0.33 -17.21
C MET A 100 -10.33 -0.12 -18.27
N PRO A 101 -10.86 0.80 -19.11
CA PRO A 101 -11.77 0.45 -20.20
C PRO A 101 -11.21 -0.64 -21.11
N GLY A 102 -12.00 -1.68 -21.37
CA GLY A 102 -11.63 -2.79 -22.26
C GLY A 102 -10.70 -3.84 -21.63
N ARG A 103 -10.30 -3.69 -20.36
CA ARG A 103 -9.59 -4.73 -19.61
C ARG A 103 -10.57 -5.69 -18.95
N LYS A 104 -10.11 -6.93 -18.74
CA LYS A 104 -10.80 -7.92 -17.92
C LYS A 104 -9.97 -8.18 -16.68
N SER A 105 -10.63 -8.19 -15.53
CA SER A 105 -10.05 -8.62 -14.26
C SER A 105 -9.66 -10.11 -14.35
N GLU A 106 -8.50 -10.45 -13.80
CA GLU A 106 -7.93 -11.80 -13.86
C GLU A 106 -8.56 -12.70 -12.79
N HIS A 107 -8.73 -12.17 -11.58
CA HIS A 107 -9.19 -12.91 -10.41
C HIS A 107 -10.60 -12.54 -9.95
N GLY A 108 -11.13 -11.41 -10.41
CA GLY A 108 -12.36 -10.81 -9.89
C GLY A 108 -12.16 -10.11 -8.54
N GLY A 109 -10.93 -9.73 -8.19
CA GLY A 109 -10.56 -9.19 -6.88
C GLY A 109 -9.48 -10.02 -6.18
N LEU A 110 -9.83 -10.67 -5.06
CA LEU A 110 -8.93 -11.55 -4.31
C LEU A 110 -9.27 -13.02 -4.51
N THR A 111 -8.24 -13.83 -4.80
CA THR A 111 -8.37 -15.29 -4.76
C THR A 111 -8.47 -15.78 -3.31
N ASN A 112 -8.77 -17.08 -3.11
CA ASN A 112 -8.77 -17.68 -1.78
C ASN A 112 -7.42 -17.54 -1.06
N PHE A 113 -6.31 -17.62 -1.80
CA PHE A 113 -4.99 -17.38 -1.24
C PHE A 113 -4.81 -15.91 -0.84
N GLY A 114 -5.26 -14.95 -1.65
CA GLY A 114 -5.22 -13.52 -1.31
C GLY A 114 -6.00 -13.21 -0.03
N LYS A 115 -7.15 -13.87 0.18
CA LYS A 115 -7.90 -13.79 1.44
C LYS A 115 -7.13 -14.37 2.63
N MET A 116 -6.30 -15.40 2.43
CA MET A 116 -5.40 -15.92 3.46
C MET A 116 -4.25 -14.95 3.77
N VAL A 117 -3.70 -14.27 2.77
CA VAL A 117 -2.68 -13.22 2.95
C VAL A 117 -3.22 -12.12 3.88
N ILE A 118 -4.41 -11.59 3.62
CA ILE A 118 -5.04 -10.58 4.49
C ILE A 118 -5.25 -11.09 5.92
N LYS A 119 -5.74 -12.32 6.07
CA LYS A 119 -5.92 -12.92 7.40
C LYS A 119 -4.60 -13.05 8.16
N GLU A 120 -3.52 -13.41 7.47
CA GLU A 120 -2.18 -13.49 8.07
C GLU A 120 -1.66 -12.09 8.44
N MET A 121 -1.86 -11.09 7.59
CA MET A 121 -1.53 -9.69 7.89
C MET A 121 -2.25 -9.21 9.14
N ASN A 122 -3.57 -9.47 9.26
CA ASN A 122 -4.33 -9.16 10.47
C ASN A 122 -3.78 -9.90 11.70
N ARG A 123 -3.39 -11.18 11.56
CA ARG A 123 -2.87 -11.99 12.68
C ARG A 123 -1.54 -11.46 13.20
N ILE A 124 -0.63 -11.06 12.30
CA ILE A 124 0.71 -10.60 12.69
C ILE A 124 0.75 -9.10 13.01
N GLY A 125 -0.32 -8.36 12.74
CA GLY A 125 -0.37 -6.91 12.97
C GLY A 125 0.29 -6.09 11.85
N MET A 126 0.31 -6.62 10.63
CA MET A 126 0.72 -5.88 9.43
C MET A 126 -0.50 -5.15 8.83
N ILE A 127 -0.35 -3.87 8.53
CA ILE A 127 -1.41 -3.04 7.95
C ILE A 127 -1.60 -3.44 6.48
N VAL A 128 -2.87 -3.62 6.09
CA VAL A 128 -3.26 -3.86 4.70
C VAL A 128 -3.37 -2.51 3.98
N ASP A 129 -2.57 -2.32 2.94
CA ASP A 129 -2.65 -1.15 2.07
C ASP A 129 -3.33 -1.48 0.74
N LEU A 130 -4.35 -0.69 0.41
CA LEU A 130 -5.23 -0.85 -0.75
C LEU A 130 -4.93 0.16 -1.87
N SER A 131 -3.89 0.98 -1.73
CA SER A 131 -3.38 1.68 -2.90
C SER A 131 -2.98 0.68 -4.00
N HIS A 132 -3.08 1.09 -5.27
CA HIS A 132 -2.84 0.30 -6.48
C HIS A 132 -3.82 -0.83 -6.80
N VAL A 133 -4.68 -1.26 -5.88
CA VAL A 133 -5.56 -2.40 -6.14
C VAL A 133 -6.76 -2.04 -7.01
N SER A 134 -7.39 -3.03 -7.65
CA SER A 134 -8.66 -2.83 -8.34
C SER A 134 -9.81 -2.56 -7.36
N VAL A 135 -10.91 -1.97 -7.83
CA VAL A 135 -12.13 -1.75 -7.01
C VAL A 135 -12.68 -3.07 -6.46
N SER A 136 -12.61 -4.15 -7.24
CA SER A 136 -13.02 -5.48 -6.77
C SER A 136 -12.14 -5.98 -5.63
N THR A 137 -10.83 -5.83 -5.74
CA THR A 137 -9.86 -6.14 -4.67
C THR A 137 -10.08 -5.27 -3.44
N MET A 138 -10.40 -3.97 -3.60
CA MET A 138 -10.71 -3.08 -2.47
C MET A 138 -11.90 -3.61 -1.67
N ARG A 139 -12.98 -4.00 -2.36
CA ARG A 139 -14.20 -4.52 -1.74
C ARG A 139 -13.94 -5.84 -1.02
N ASP A 140 -13.26 -6.78 -1.67
CA ASP A 140 -12.91 -8.07 -1.06
C ASP A 140 -12.02 -7.89 0.18
N ALA A 141 -11.03 -7.00 0.11
CA ALA A 141 -10.14 -6.74 1.23
C ALA A 141 -10.86 -6.11 2.42
N LEU A 142 -11.77 -5.15 2.17
CA LEU A 142 -12.60 -4.53 3.21
C LEU A 142 -13.57 -5.53 3.85
N ASP A 143 -14.10 -6.48 3.06
CA ASP A 143 -15.01 -7.50 3.56
C ASP A 143 -14.28 -8.61 4.36
N VAL A 144 -13.00 -8.88 4.03
CA VAL A 144 -12.19 -9.93 4.67
C VAL A 144 -11.39 -9.43 5.88
N SER A 145 -10.89 -8.19 5.84
CA SER A 145 -10.03 -7.65 6.89
C SER A 145 -10.78 -7.43 8.19
N LYS A 146 -10.21 -7.93 9.29
CA LYS A 146 -10.72 -7.74 10.66
C LYS A 146 -10.16 -6.48 11.34
N ALA A 147 -9.17 -5.85 10.72
CA ALA A 147 -8.53 -4.64 11.20
C ALA A 147 -8.75 -3.46 10.23
N PRO A 148 -8.63 -2.21 10.71
CA PRO A 148 -8.59 -1.04 9.84
C PRO A 148 -7.53 -1.19 8.75
N VAL A 149 -7.91 -0.91 7.50
CA VAL A 149 -7.01 -0.87 6.34
C VAL A 149 -6.60 0.57 6.04
N ILE A 150 -5.60 0.74 5.19
CA ILE A 150 -5.22 2.06 4.66
C ILE A 150 -5.28 2.07 3.14
N PHE A 151 -5.39 3.28 2.59
CA PHE A 151 -4.88 3.61 1.27
C PHE A 151 -3.70 4.56 1.50
N SER A 152 -2.48 4.10 1.32
CA SER A 152 -1.28 4.86 1.70
C SER A 152 -1.01 6.07 0.79
N HIS A 153 -1.52 6.04 -0.45
CA HIS A 153 -1.38 7.13 -1.43
C HIS A 153 -2.44 7.01 -2.55
N SER A 154 -3.71 7.27 -2.24
CA SER A 154 -4.79 7.37 -3.22
C SER A 154 -5.67 8.59 -2.94
N SER A 155 -6.36 9.08 -3.96
CA SER A 155 -7.24 10.25 -3.86
C SER A 155 -8.70 9.88 -4.17
N ALA A 156 -9.60 10.87 -4.22
CA ALA A 156 -11.03 10.64 -4.41
C ALA A 156 -11.40 10.51 -5.91
N HIS A 157 -12.05 9.42 -6.29
CA HIS A 157 -12.41 9.17 -7.69
C HIS A 157 -13.45 10.17 -8.22
N ALA A 158 -14.33 10.65 -7.35
CA ALA A 158 -15.33 11.66 -7.70
C ALA A 158 -14.71 13.00 -8.15
N LEU A 159 -13.50 13.33 -7.69
CA LEU A 159 -12.78 14.55 -8.07
C LEU A 159 -11.91 14.35 -9.30
N CYS A 160 -11.34 13.16 -9.45
CA CYS A 160 -10.55 12.76 -10.62
C CYS A 160 -10.76 11.28 -10.92
N ASN A 161 -11.28 10.98 -12.12
CA ASN A 161 -11.67 9.64 -12.58
C ASN A 161 -10.49 8.74 -12.99
N SER A 162 -9.44 8.71 -12.18
CA SER A 162 -8.32 7.80 -12.33
C SER A 162 -8.65 6.45 -11.68
N THR A 163 -8.27 5.34 -12.32
CA THR A 163 -8.39 4.01 -11.70
C THR A 163 -7.56 3.86 -10.42
N ARG A 164 -6.61 4.76 -10.17
CA ARG A 164 -5.83 4.81 -8.92
C ARG A 164 -6.58 5.43 -7.74
N ASN A 165 -7.72 6.06 -7.98
CA ASN A 165 -8.52 6.75 -6.97
C ASN A 165 -9.68 5.89 -6.45
N VAL A 166 -10.13 6.22 -5.25
CA VAL A 166 -11.11 5.44 -4.51
C VAL A 166 -12.54 5.93 -4.80
N PRO A 167 -13.46 5.07 -5.28
CA PRO A 167 -14.86 5.41 -5.46
C PRO A 167 -15.61 5.63 -4.14
N ASP A 168 -16.68 6.43 -4.17
CA ASP A 168 -17.44 6.82 -2.98
C ASP A 168 -18.06 5.65 -2.22
N ASP A 169 -18.53 4.61 -2.91
CA ASP A 169 -19.06 3.40 -2.27
C ASP A 169 -17.97 2.65 -1.48
N THR A 170 -16.74 2.59 -2.02
CA THR A 170 -15.58 2.05 -1.30
C THR A 170 -15.18 2.96 -0.13
N LEU A 171 -15.25 4.30 -0.27
CA LEU A 171 -15.01 5.22 0.84
C LEU A 171 -16.02 5.05 1.98
N ARG A 172 -17.30 4.80 1.67
CA ARG A 172 -18.31 4.46 2.70
C ARG A 172 -17.98 3.17 3.42
N LYS A 173 -17.54 2.13 2.71
CA LYS A 173 -17.06 0.88 3.33
C LYS A 173 -15.81 1.11 4.19
N LEU A 174 -14.87 1.94 3.73
CA LEU A 174 -13.66 2.31 4.48
C LEU A 174 -14.01 3.00 5.81
N ALA A 175 -15.01 3.89 5.81
CA ALA A 175 -15.50 4.54 7.02
C ALA A 175 -16.05 3.53 8.03
N LEU A 176 -16.82 2.53 7.58
CA LEU A 176 -17.31 1.43 8.44
C LEU A 176 -16.16 0.57 8.98
N ASN A 177 -15.14 0.30 8.16
CA ASN A 177 -13.92 -0.39 8.56
C ASN A 177 -13.04 0.42 9.54
N ARG A 178 -13.30 1.73 9.69
CA ARG A 178 -12.47 2.71 10.42
C ARG A 178 -11.07 2.85 9.84
N GLY A 179 -10.93 2.58 8.54
CA GLY A 179 -9.67 2.74 7.82
C GLY A 179 -9.36 4.19 7.49
N VAL A 180 -8.20 4.42 6.88
CA VAL A 180 -7.69 5.76 6.56
C VAL A 180 -7.31 5.84 5.09
N ILE A 181 -7.70 6.93 4.43
CA ILE A 181 -7.16 7.31 3.13
C ILE A 181 -6.11 8.40 3.32
N MET A 182 -4.90 8.16 2.82
CA MET A 182 -3.80 9.11 2.80
C MET A 182 -3.73 9.69 1.39
N VAL A 183 -4.16 10.94 1.25
CA VAL A 183 -4.37 11.60 -0.05
C VAL A 183 -3.05 11.71 -0.84
N ASN A 184 -3.11 11.37 -2.14
CA ASN A 184 -1.98 11.47 -3.05
C ASN A 184 -1.91 12.85 -3.70
N PHE A 185 -0.71 13.43 -3.81
CA PHE A 185 -0.46 14.75 -4.40
C PHE A 185 -0.08 14.72 -5.89
N TYR A 186 -0.09 13.56 -6.54
CA TYR A 186 0.18 13.47 -7.97
C TYR A 186 -0.95 14.14 -8.78
N SER A 187 -0.63 15.13 -9.61
CA SER A 187 -1.62 15.96 -10.33
C SER A 187 -2.66 15.14 -11.09
N LEU A 188 -2.22 14.08 -11.78
CA LEU A 188 -3.10 13.22 -12.57
C LEU A 188 -4.04 12.35 -11.72
N PHE A 189 -3.81 12.24 -10.42
CA PHE A 189 -4.71 11.58 -9.47
C PHE A 189 -5.47 12.59 -8.62
N LEU A 190 -5.02 13.84 -8.54
CA LEU A 190 -5.69 14.86 -7.74
C LEU A 190 -6.75 15.62 -8.54
N THR A 191 -6.37 16.15 -9.71
CA THR A 191 -7.24 17.00 -10.54
C THR A 191 -7.48 16.45 -11.95
N CYS A 192 -6.86 15.31 -12.28
CA CYS A 192 -6.84 14.75 -13.64
C CYS A 192 -6.25 15.72 -14.69
N LYS A 193 -5.40 16.65 -14.24
CA LYS A 193 -4.66 17.61 -15.07
C LYS A 193 -3.17 17.46 -14.85
N GLU A 194 -2.36 18.00 -15.76
CA GLU A 194 -0.90 17.95 -15.66
C GLU A 194 -0.36 18.68 -14.43
N VAL A 195 -1.02 19.78 -14.03
CA VAL A 195 -0.63 20.63 -12.90
C VAL A 195 -1.78 20.73 -11.91
N SER A 196 -1.47 20.57 -10.62
CA SER A 196 -2.36 20.83 -9.49
C SER A 196 -1.71 21.81 -8.51
N THR A 197 -2.53 22.45 -7.69
CA THR A 197 -2.15 23.42 -6.67
C THR A 197 -2.31 22.84 -5.27
N ILE A 198 -1.86 23.58 -4.25
CA ILE A 198 -2.10 23.21 -2.85
C ILE A 198 -3.60 23.27 -2.51
N ALA A 199 -4.34 24.22 -3.08
CA ALA A 199 -5.79 24.34 -2.86
C ALA A 199 -6.53 23.07 -3.32
N ASP A 200 -6.12 22.51 -4.47
CA ASP A 200 -6.65 21.24 -4.97
C ASP A 200 -6.40 20.07 -4.00
N ALA A 201 -5.30 20.11 -3.24
CA ALA A 201 -4.93 19.05 -2.29
C ALA A 201 -5.67 19.16 -0.95
N VAL A 202 -5.96 20.39 -0.50
CA VAL A 202 -6.70 20.64 0.75
C VAL A 202 -8.22 20.55 0.52
N GLY A 203 -8.68 20.77 -0.71
CA GLY A 203 -10.11 20.78 -1.05
C GLY A 203 -10.80 22.10 -0.69
N GLU A 204 -10.06 23.21 -0.75
CA GLU A 204 -10.51 24.59 -0.50
C GLU A 204 -10.75 25.38 -1.80
#